data_AF-A0A960SG57-F1
#
_entry.id   AF-A0A960SG57-F1
#
_cell.length_a   1.000
_cell.length_b   1.000
_cell.length_c   1.000
_cell.angle_alpha   90.00
_cell.angle_beta   90.00
_cell.angle_gamma   90.00
#
_symmetry.space_group_name_H-M   'P 1'
#
loop_
_entity.id
_entity.type
_entity.pdbx_description
1 polymer ?
#
loop_
_entity_poly.entity_id
_entity_poly.type
_entity_poly.pdbx_seq_one_letter_code
_entity_poly.pdbx_strand_id
1 'polypeptide(L)'
;MRLRTLSFLITLIYLPVGTVLNGQNAEQMETPYADWVEPDFPFFSSILDARELEGDFPKDNLTPRGIVFNLGHDLWVCFDTDLLRVAAVWEGKGVTPDSLGPKSYHPWGSKTIGGQDHSPKPDGEVWLANGIYPGWQIGNQVRLEDPREPAPSPEEVGRGPLPESMGRMKAVRLTEDGALLEYTVGSTLVREKFKAANVAGPWYVERHLELSGLSRPANLVVGKISQG
;
A
#
# COMPACT_ATOMS: atom_id res chain seq x y z
N MET A 1 -58.45 15.17 -73.62
CA MET A 1 -57.88 15.87 -72.44
C MET A 1 -58.02 14.95 -71.23
N ARG A 2 -56.97 14.20 -70.88
CA ARG A 2 -56.99 13.25 -69.73
C ARG A 2 -55.90 13.67 -68.74
N LEU A 3 -56.32 14.05 -67.53
CA LEU A 3 -55.49 14.39 -66.38
C LEU A 3 -54.58 13.20 -66.03
N ARG A 4 -53.29 13.46 -65.79
CA ARG A 4 -52.35 12.51 -65.20
C ARG A 4 -52.43 12.62 -63.68
N THR A 5 -52.91 11.58 -63.01
CA THR A 5 -52.87 11.47 -61.55
C THR A 5 -51.48 11.04 -61.12
N LEU A 6 -50.77 11.90 -60.38
CA LEU A 6 -49.46 11.59 -59.82
C LEU A 6 -49.67 10.80 -58.51
N SER A 7 -49.33 9.52 -58.50
CA SER A 7 -49.37 8.70 -57.29
C SER A 7 -48.01 8.80 -56.58
N PHE A 8 -48.00 9.37 -55.37
CA PHE A 8 -46.82 9.36 -54.50
C PHE A 8 -46.76 8.02 -53.75
N LEU A 9 -45.71 7.24 -53.99
CA LEU A 9 -45.41 6.03 -53.23
C LEU A 9 -44.61 6.45 -51.99
N ILE A 10 -45.25 6.54 -50.83
CA ILE A 10 -44.56 6.72 -49.55
C ILE A 10 -43.93 5.37 -49.19
N THR A 11 -42.61 5.27 -49.35
CA THR A 11 -41.85 4.11 -48.87
C THR A 11 -41.58 4.32 -47.38
N LEU A 12 -42.31 3.62 -46.53
CA LEU A 12 -42.08 3.60 -45.09
C LEU A 12 -40.84 2.71 -44.83
N ILE A 13 -39.68 3.33 -44.63
CA ILE A 13 -38.46 2.60 -44.23
C ILE A 13 -38.61 2.25 -42.75
N TYR A 14 -38.88 0.99 -42.44
CA TYR A 14 -38.70 0.44 -41.10
C TYR A 14 -37.19 0.40 -40.82
N LEU A 15 -36.67 1.39 -40.09
CA LEU A 15 -35.39 1.24 -39.41
C LEU A 15 -35.60 0.20 -38.31
N PRO A 16 -34.86 -0.93 -38.29
CA PRO A 16 -34.88 -1.79 -37.12
C PRO A 16 -34.39 -0.94 -35.95
N VAL A 17 -35.23 -0.82 -34.91
CA VAL A 17 -34.81 -0.29 -33.62
C VAL A 17 -33.57 -1.09 -33.24
N GLY A 18 -32.43 -0.43 -33.23
CA GLY A 18 -31.17 -1.07 -32.85
C GLY A 18 -31.38 -1.75 -31.51
N THR A 19 -31.11 -3.05 -31.46
CA THR A 19 -30.94 -3.75 -30.20
C THR A 19 -29.95 -2.94 -29.38
N VAL A 20 -30.43 -2.32 -28.32
CA VAL A 20 -29.58 -1.86 -27.23
C VAL A 20 -28.86 -3.13 -26.79
N LEU A 21 -27.57 -3.26 -27.12
CA LEU A 21 -26.75 -4.30 -26.55
C LEU A 21 -26.75 -4.04 -25.05
N ASN A 22 -27.58 -4.80 -24.36
CA ASN A 22 -27.58 -4.87 -22.91
C ASN A 22 -26.16 -5.32 -22.55
N GLY A 23 -25.35 -4.42 -22.00
CA GLY A 23 -23.95 -4.66 -21.62
C GLY A 23 -23.83 -5.58 -20.40
N GLN A 24 -24.54 -6.70 -20.42
CA GLN A 24 -24.53 -7.75 -19.42
C GLN A 24 -24.09 -9.01 -20.14
N ASN A 25 -22.94 -9.56 -19.72
CA ASN A 25 -22.14 -10.61 -20.37
C ASN A 25 -21.05 -10.07 -21.32
N ALA A 26 -20.18 -9.19 -20.81
CA ALA A 26 -18.79 -9.33 -21.21
C ALA A 26 -18.32 -10.67 -20.61
N GLU A 27 -18.05 -11.67 -21.46
CA GLU A 27 -17.29 -12.84 -21.03
C GLU A 27 -16.03 -12.32 -20.34
N GLN A 28 -15.78 -12.79 -19.12
CA GLN A 28 -14.60 -12.43 -18.35
C GLN A 28 -13.40 -12.93 -19.14
N MET A 29 -12.81 -12.06 -19.95
CA MET A 29 -11.63 -12.38 -20.74
C MET A 29 -10.56 -12.87 -19.78
N GLU A 30 -10.03 -14.07 -20.01
CA GLU A 30 -8.86 -14.54 -19.28
C GLU A 30 -7.73 -13.53 -19.50
N THR A 31 -7.32 -12.89 -18.41
CA THR A 31 -6.24 -11.91 -18.36
C THR A 31 -5.02 -12.57 -17.74
N PRO A 32 -3.79 -12.26 -18.20
CA PRO A 32 -2.57 -12.75 -17.55
C PRO A 32 -2.28 -12.02 -16.22
N TYR A 33 -3.03 -10.97 -15.90
CA TYR A 33 -2.86 -10.16 -14.69
C TYR A 33 -3.71 -10.68 -13.53
N ALA A 34 -3.20 -10.58 -12.32
CA ALA A 34 -3.94 -10.92 -11.11
C ALA A 34 -5.10 -9.94 -10.86
N ASP A 35 -6.18 -10.44 -10.24
CA ASP A 35 -7.32 -9.61 -9.82
C ASP A 35 -6.92 -8.54 -8.80
N TRP A 36 -5.91 -8.83 -7.97
CA TRP A 36 -5.40 -7.95 -6.93
C TRP A 36 -3.93 -8.22 -6.61
N VAL A 37 -3.05 -7.27 -6.97
CA VAL A 37 -1.59 -7.29 -6.81
C VAL A 37 -0.94 -8.54 -7.45
N GLU A 38 0.09 -8.33 -8.26
CA GLU A 38 0.76 -9.47 -8.88
C GLU A 38 1.40 -10.37 -7.81
N PRO A 39 1.02 -11.66 -7.73
CA PRO A 39 1.43 -12.55 -6.64
C PRO A 39 2.92 -12.87 -6.68
N ASP A 40 3.55 -12.69 -7.83
CA ASP A 40 4.98 -12.93 -8.09
C ASP A 40 5.82 -11.65 -8.03
N PHE A 41 5.23 -10.49 -7.71
CA PHE A 41 5.97 -9.24 -7.57
C PHE A 41 6.23 -8.90 -6.09
N PRO A 42 7.48 -8.55 -5.70
CA PRO A 42 7.88 -8.56 -4.29
C PRO A 42 7.38 -7.37 -3.46
N PHE A 43 6.88 -6.29 -4.09
CA PHE A 43 6.34 -5.15 -3.35
C PHE A 43 5.44 -4.26 -4.20
N PHE A 44 4.62 -3.44 -3.55
CA PHE A 44 3.89 -2.35 -4.21
C PHE A 44 3.79 -1.14 -3.27
N SER A 45 3.44 0.02 -3.81
CA SER A 45 3.20 1.23 -3.02
C SER A 45 1.74 1.29 -2.58
N SER A 46 1.50 1.60 -1.31
CA SER A 46 0.13 1.78 -0.79
C SER A 46 0.11 2.74 0.39
N ILE A 47 -1.07 3.32 0.64
CA ILE A 47 -1.42 3.79 1.97
C ILE A 47 -1.64 2.56 2.85
N LEU A 48 -1.28 2.65 4.13
CA LEU A 48 -1.70 1.67 5.13
C LEU A 48 -2.31 2.40 6.33
N ASP A 49 -3.56 2.08 6.63
CA ASP A 49 -4.26 2.53 7.82
C ASP A 49 -4.35 1.39 8.83
N ALA A 50 -3.64 1.56 9.94
CA ALA A 50 -3.55 0.63 11.05
C ALA A 50 -3.97 1.30 12.37
N ARG A 51 -4.81 2.34 12.31
CA ARG A 51 -5.32 3.04 13.50
C ARG A 51 -6.35 2.21 14.28
N GLU A 52 -7.11 1.38 13.57
CA GLU A 52 -8.21 0.58 14.12
C GLU A 52 -7.82 -0.88 14.41
N LEU A 53 -6.51 -1.17 14.57
CA LEU A 53 -6.07 -2.51 14.92
C LEU A 53 -6.62 -2.94 16.29
N GLU A 54 -6.96 -4.22 16.41
CA GLU A 54 -7.39 -4.82 17.69
C GLU A 54 -6.23 -4.90 18.69
N GLY A 55 -6.55 -5.04 19.98
CA GLY A 55 -5.54 -5.11 21.03
C GLY A 55 -4.85 -3.78 21.35
N ASP A 56 -3.69 -3.87 21.98
CA ASP A 56 -2.97 -2.72 22.56
C ASP A 56 -1.99 -2.06 21.55
N PHE A 57 -2.23 -2.19 20.25
CA PHE A 57 -1.41 -1.51 19.24
C PHE A 57 -1.62 0.01 19.23
N PRO A 58 -0.61 0.80 18.80
CA PRO A 58 -0.73 2.25 18.63
C PRO A 58 -1.92 2.63 17.74
N LYS A 59 -2.72 3.62 18.17
CA LYS A 59 -3.97 4.05 17.51
C LYS A 59 -3.79 5.22 16.54
N ASP A 60 -2.55 5.65 16.35
CA ASP A 60 -2.10 6.74 15.49
C ASP A 60 -1.37 6.24 14.23
N ASN A 61 -1.37 4.92 13.98
CA ASN A 61 -0.62 4.30 12.89
C ASN A 61 -1.26 4.52 11.52
N LEU A 62 -0.98 5.67 10.91
CA LEU A 62 -1.33 5.97 9.53
C LEU A 62 -0.05 6.17 8.71
N THR A 63 0.08 5.42 7.61
CA THR A 63 1.21 5.53 6.68
C THR A 63 0.69 5.95 5.30
N PRO A 64 0.79 7.24 4.96
CA PRO A 64 0.34 7.74 3.65
C PRO A 64 1.17 7.23 2.47
N ARG A 65 2.44 6.88 2.70
CA ARG A 65 3.37 6.38 1.67
C ARG A 65 4.15 5.19 2.20
N GLY A 66 3.55 4.02 2.06
CA GLY A 66 4.14 2.73 2.42
C GLY A 66 4.63 1.99 1.18
N ILE A 67 5.73 1.26 1.35
CA ILE A 67 6.10 0.15 0.47
C ILE A 67 5.69 -1.14 1.17
N VAL A 68 4.72 -1.83 0.61
CA VAL A 68 4.20 -3.10 1.11
C VAL A 68 4.94 -4.24 0.41
N PHE A 69 5.65 -5.05 1.17
CA PHE A 69 6.38 -6.22 0.70
C PHE A 69 5.50 -7.47 0.79
N ASN A 70 5.44 -8.22 -0.30
CA ASN A 70 4.93 -9.59 -0.33
C ASN A 70 6.10 -10.53 -0.03
N LEU A 71 6.10 -11.17 1.14
CA LEU A 71 7.17 -12.10 1.54
C LEU A 71 6.85 -13.56 1.17
N GLY A 72 5.71 -13.80 0.51
CA GLY A 72 5.13 -15.13 0.36
C GLY A 72 4.61 -15.67 1.70
N HIS A 73 4.05 -16.88 1.67
CA HIS A 73 3.54 -17.56 2.87
C HIS A 73 2.54 -16.73 3.68
N ASP A 74 1.73 -15.92 2.99
CA ASP A 74 0.79 -14.98 3.58
C ASP A 74 1.43 -13.93 4.51
N LEU A 75 2.75 -13.70 4.43
CA LEU A 75 3.47 -12.73 5.25
C LEU A 75 3.72 -11.42 4.52
N TRP A 76 3.44 -10.33 5.23
CA TRP A 76 3.50 -8.99 4.69
C TRP A 76 4.18 -8.02 5.63
N VAL A 77 4.89 -7.05 5.05
CA VAL A 77 5.54 -5.95 5.79
C VAL A 77 5.24 -4.64 5.08
N CYS A 78 4.83 -3.62 5.84
CA CYS A 78 4.72 -2.26 5.31
C CYS A 78 5.85 -1.39 5.87
N PHE A 79 6.68 -0.85 4.98
CA PHE A 79 7.73 0.11 5.32
C PHE A 79 7.29 1.53 4.96
N ASP A 80 7.25 2.41 5.95
CA ASP A 80 6.94 3.83 5.80
C ASP A 80 8.17 4.58 5.31
N THR A 81 8.13 5.08 4.08
CA THR A 81 9.28 5.75 3.45
C THR A 81 9.59 7.12 4.04
N ASP A 82 8.62 7.68 4.76
CA ASP A 82 8.71 9.04 5.27
C ASP A 82 9.33 9.06 6.65
N LEU A 83 8.92 8.12 7.50
CA LEU A 83 9.42 7.94 8.86
C LEU A 83 10.52 6.88 8.98
N LEU A 84 10.84 6.18 7.89
CA LEU A 84 11.86 5.12 7.84
C LEU A 84 11.63 4.06 8.93
N ARG A 85 10.39 3.59 9.04
CA ARG A 85 9.92 2.64 10.04
C ARG A 85 9.19 1.47 9.38
N VAL A 86 9.19 0.33 10.04
CA VAL A 86 8.17 -0.71 9.76
C VAL A 86 6.87 -0.24 10.39
N ALA A 87 5.86 0.04 9.58
CA ALA A 87 4.54 0.46 10.03
C ALA A 87 3.77 -0.72 10.63
N ALA A 88 3.79 -1.88 9.95
CA ALA A 88 3.18 -3.12 10.42
C ALA A 88 3.82 -4.37 9.78
N VAL A 89 3.66 -5.50 10.49
CA VAL A 89 3.93 -6.87 10.00
C VAL A 89 2.69 -7.70 10.31
N TRP A 90 2.20 -8.47 9.35
CA TRP A 90 1.00 -9.27 9.51
C TRP A 90 1.02 -10.54 8.66
N GLU A 91 0.21 -11.51 9.07
CA GLU A 91 -0.11 -12.72 8.32
C GLU A 91 -1.53 -12.64 7.77
N GLY A 92 -1.72 -12.83 6.48
CA GLY A 92 -3.03 -12.84 5.84
C GLY A 92 -3.00 -12.58 4.33
N LYS A 93 -4.07 -11.99 3.82
CA LYS A 93 -4.32 -11.83 2.36
C LYS A 93 -3.64 -10.62 1.72
N GLY A 94 -2.93 -9.82 2.53
CA GLY A 94 -2.26 -8.60 2.08
C GLY A 94 -2.95 -7.36 2.61
N VAL A 95 -3.29 -6.43 1.73
CA VAL A 95 -3.95 -5.16 2.10
C VAL A 95 -5.37 -5.16 1.54
N THR A 96 -6.33 -4.61 2.28
CA THR A 96 -7.70 -4.48 1.76
C THR A 96 -7.72 -3.67 0.46
N PRO A 97 -8.55 -4.02 -0.54
CA PRO A 97 -8.57 -3.38 -1.86
C PRO A 97 -9.31 -2.03 -1.84
N ASP A 98 -9.17 -1.26 -0.76
CA ASP A 98 -9.82 0.04 -0.52
C ASP A 98 -8.98 1.21 -1.01
N SER A 99 -8.41 1.10 -2.21
CA SER A 99 -7.70 2.20 -2.86
C SER A 99 -8.16 2.43 -4.29
N LEU A 100 -7.77 3.57 -4.84
CA LEU A 100 -8.17 3.98 -6.18
C LEU A 100 -7.66 3.00 -7.23
N GLY A 101 -6.45 2.45 -7.06
CA GLY A 101 -5.87 1.44 -7.95
C GLY A 101 -6.82 0.26 -8.18
N PRO A 102 -7.01 -0.64 -7.19
CA PRO A 102 -7.89 -1.80 -7.31
C PRO A 102 -9.31 -1.44 -7.78
N LYS A 103 -9.94 -0.41 -7.18
CA LYS A 103 -11.32 0.00 -7.55
C LYS A 103 -11.43 0.59 -8.96
N SER A 104 -10.34 1.04 -9.57
CA SER A 104 -10.34 1.52 -10.97
C SER A 104 -10.26 0.38 -11.98
N TYR A 105 -9.72 -0.78 -11.60
CA TYR A 105 -9.54 -1.93 -12.48
C TYR A 105 -10.59 -3.02 -12.28
N HIS A 106 -11.02 -3.35 -11.06
CA HIS A 106 -12.01 -4.41 -10.87
C HIS A 106 -12.91 -4.14 -9.64
N PRO A 107 -14.24 -4.09 -9.78
CA PRO A 107 -15.04 -3.96 -11.01
C PRO A 107 -14.94 -2.54 -11.61
N TRP A 108 -14.94 -2.47 -12.95
CA TRP A 108 -14.78 -1.22 -13.72
C TRP A 108 -15.81 -0.14 -13.36
N GLY A 109 -15.37 1.12 -13.38
CA GLY A 109 -16.26 2.29 -13.26
C GLY A 109 -16.61 2.71 -11.83
N SER A 110 -16.03 2.06 -10.82
CA SER A 110 -16.18 2.46 -9.42
C SER A 110 -15.15 3.53 -9.05
N LYS A 111 -15.52 4.44 -8.14
CA LYS A 111 -14.61 5.42 -7.54
C LYS A 111 -14.50 5.19 -6.05
N THR A 112 -13.32 5.44 -5.49
CA THR A 112 -13.16 5.55 -4.04
C THR A 112 -13.96 6.75 -3.52
N ILE A 113 -14.52 6.61 -2.33
CA ILE A 113 -15.01 7.75 -1.56
C ILE A 113 -13.77 8.60 -1.21
N GLY A 114 -13.86 9.92 -1.38
CA GLY A 114 -12.79 10.81 -0.99
C GLY A 114 -12.63 10.87 0.53
N GLY A 115 -11.44 11.22 1.01
CA GLY A 115 -11.13 11.28 2.44
C GLY A 115 -10.19 10.16 2.89
N GLN A 116 -10.06 10.00 4.20
CA GLN A 116 -9.15 9.04 4.83
C GLN A 116 -9.88 7.88 5.53
N ASP A 117 -11.22 7.94 5.65
CA ASP A 117 -12.05 7.00 6.42
C ASP A 117 -12.09 5.59 5.80
N HIS A 118 -11.84 5.49 4.49
CA HIS A 118 -11.85 4.24 3.72
C HIS A 118 -10.48 4.01 3.07
N SER A 119 -9.44 3.98 3.91
CA SER A 119 -8.07 3.69 3.48
C SER A 119 -7.76 2.20 3.55
N PRO A 120 -6.81 1.68 2.73
CA PRO A 120 -6.39 0.29 2.78
C PRO A 120 -5.84 -0.10 4.17
N LYS A 121 -6.22 -1.27 4.68
CA LYS A 121 -5.82 -1.79 6.00
C LYS A 121 -5.09 -3.13 5.86
N PRO A 122 -4.32 -3.60 6.87
CA PRO A 122 -3.87 -4.98 6.91
C PRO A 122 -5.08 -5.92 6.84
N ASP A 123 -5.08 -6.86 5.89
CA ASP A 123 -6.09 -7.92 5.77
C ASP A 123 -5.51 -9.21 6.36
N GLY A 124 -5.57 -9.33 7.69
CA GLY A 124 -4.96 -10.44 8.41
C GLY A 124 -4.67 -10.16 9.88
N GLU A 125 -4.00 -11.11 10.52
CA GLU A 125 -3.55 -11.00 11.90
C GLU A 125 -2.26 -10.17 11.98
N VAL A 126 -2.33 -9.04 12.68
CA VAL A 126 -1.16 -8.18 12.87
C VAL A 126 -0.28 -8.69 14.01
N TRP A 127 0.97 -8.99 13.68
CA TRP A 127 1.98 -9.46 14.64
C TRP A 127 2.73 -8.31 15.29
N LEU A 128 2.98 -7.24 14.53
CA LEU A 128 3.74 -6.08 14.97
C LEU A 128 3.19 -4.81 14.35
N ALA A 129 3.12 -3.73 15.13
CA ALA A 129 2.77 -2.40 14.64
C ALA A 129 3.55 -1.29 15.38
N ASN A 130 3.74 -0.15 14.71
CA ASN A 130 4.32 1.07 15.29
C ASN A 130 3.33 2.24 15.21
N GLY A 131 3.44 3.20 16.13
CA GLY A 131 2.76 4.50 16.02
C GLY A 131 3.53 5.47 15.12
N ILE A 132 3.09 6.72 15.05
CA ILE A 132 3.65 7.69 14.10
C ILE A 132 4.90 8.40 14.66
N TYR A 133 6.06 7.78 14.47
CA TYR A 133 7.35 8.29 14.91
C TYR A 133 8.49 7.68 14.08
N PRO A 134 9.70 8.28 14.03
CA PRO A 134 10.81 7.73 13.25
C PRO A 134 11.21 6.32 13.70
N GLY A 135 11.43 5.43 12.75
CA GLY A 135 11.89 4.07 13.04
C GLY A 135 13.33 4.06 13.58
N TRP A 136 14.17 4.90 12.98
CA TRP A 136 15.51 5.21 13.47
C TRP A 136 15.54 6.57 14.15
N GLN A 137 16.12 6.64 15.34
CA GLN A 137 16.22 7.87 16.12
C GLN A 137 17.66 8.11 16.56
N ILE A 138 18.25 9.22 16.10
CA ILE A 138 19.61 9.59 16.49
C ILE A 138 19.62 10.15 17.91
N GLY A 139 20.58 9.68 18.71
CA GLY A 139 20.74 10.02 20.12
C GLY A 139 20.45 8.82 21.02
N ASN A 140 20.47 9.06 22.33
CA ASN A 140 20.29 8.02 23.36
C ASN A 140 18.85 7.97 23.91
N GLN A 141 17.96 8.86 23.45
CA GLN A 141 16.59 8.94 23.92
C GLN A 141 15.64 8.49 22.81
N VAL A 142 14.72 7.60 23.16
CA VAL A 142 13.59 7.22 22.31
C VAL A 142 12.44 8.19 22.59
N ARG A 143 11.83 8.66 21.52
CA ARG A 143 10.69 9.59 21.48
C ARG A 143 9.63 8.99 20.58
N LEU A 144 8.40 8.86 21.08
CA LEU A 144 7.31 8.21 20.35
C LEU A 144 6.35 9.27 19.83
N GLU A 145 6.91 10.31 19.20
CA GLU A 145 6.19 11.44 18.63
C GLU A 145 6.64 11.68 17.18
N ASP A 146 5.72 12.17 16.34
CA ASP A 146 6.04 12.59 14.98
C ASP A 146 6.80 13.93 15.00
N PRO A 147 8.05 14.00 14.51
CA PRO A 147 8.80 15.25 14.47
C PRO A 147 8.39 16.14 13.28
N ARG A 148 7.47 15.70 12.43
CA ARG A 148 7.00 16.45 11.26
C ARG A 148 5.80 17.31 11.65
N GLU A 149 5.70 18.46 10.99
CA GLU A 149 4.53 19.32 11.15
C GLU A 149 3.27 18.65 10.59
N PRO A 150 2.15 18.63 11.35
CA PRO A 150 0.82 18.27 10.86
C PRO A 150 0.48 19.00 9.55
N ALA A 151 -0.02 18.28 8.54
CA ALA A 151 -0.41 18.88 7.27
C ALA A 151 -1.54 18.10 6.57
N PRO A 152 -2.49 18.80 5.92
CA PRO A 152 -2.59 20.24 5.72
C PRO A 152 -3.27 20.99 6.89
N SER A 153 -3.81 20.31 7.90
CA SER A 153 -4.39 20.93 9.10
C SER A 153 -3.80 20.33 10.38
N PRO A 154 -3.95 21.00 11.55
CA PRO A 154 -3.41 20.53 12.82
C PRO A 154 -3.92 19.15 13.28
N GLU A 155 -5.08 18.73 12.78
CA GLU A 155 -5.71 17.44 13.11
C GLU A 155 -5.17 16.28 12.26
N GLU A 156 -4.43 16.58 11.19
CA GLU A 156 -3.84 15.59 10.31
C GLU A 156 -2.42 15.19 10.71
N VAL A 157 -2.01 14.00 10.29
CA VAL A 157 -0.65 13.51 10.51
C VAL A 157 0.39 14.34 9.75
N GLY A 158 1.64 14.29 10.21
CA GLY A 158 2.75 14.85 9.46
C GLY A 158 2.86 14.23 8.07
N ARG A 159 3.12 15.07 7.06
CA ARG A 159 3.29 14.64 5.66
C ARG A 159 4.69 14.90 5.16
N GLY A 160 5.13 14.07 4.22
CA GLY A 160 6.46 14.20 3.65
C GLY A 160 7.51 13.53 4.53
N PRO A 161 8.73 13.45 4.03
CA PRO A 161 9.74 12.63 4.65
C PRO A 161 10.47 13.41 5.76
N LEU A 162 11.16 12.69 6.64
CA LEU A 162 11.94 13.30 7.74
C LEU A 162 12.95 14.36 7.25
N PRO A 163 13.41 15.29 8.11
CA PRO A 163 14.58 16.11 7.81
C PRO A 163 15.77 15.23 7.39
N GLU A 164 16.53 15.64 6.36
CA GLU A 164 17.63 14.82 5.83
C GLU A 164 18.71 14.50 6.86
N SER A 165 18.88 15.36 7.87
CA SER A 165 19.80 15.16 8.99
C SER A 165 19.41 14.00 9.90
N MET A 166 18.15 13.56 9.86
CA MET A 166 17.66 12.35 10.55
C MET A 166 17.74 11.13 9.64
N GLY A 167 17.35 11.28 8.37
CA GLY A 167 17.41 10.21 7.39
C GLY A 167 16.62 10.50 6.12
N ARG A 168 16.83 9.69 5.09
CA ARG A 168 16.14 9.83 3.80
C ARG A 168 16.07 8.49 3.06
N MET A 169 14.87 8.11 2.62
CA MET A 169 14.68 7.01 1.67
C MET A 169 15.43 7.31 0.36
N LYS A 170 16.18 6.34 -0.17
CA LYS A 170 17.00 6.51 -1.38
C LYS A 170 16.51 5.66 -2.54
N ALA A 171 16.25 4.38 -2.32
CA ALA A 171 15.84 3.48 -3.39
C ALA A 171 15.13 2.23 -2.86
N VAL A 172 14.23 1.68 -3.68
CA VAL A 172 13.85 0.27 -3.62
C VAL A 172 14.53 -0.42 -4.80
N ARG A 173 15.39 -1.39 -4.55
CA ARG A 173 16.07 -2.16 -5.60
C ARG A 173 15.43 -3.52 -5.72
N LEU A 174 15.06 -3.89 -6.94
CA LEU A 174 14.72 -5.27 -7.27
C LEU A 174 16.01 -6.10 -7.31
N THR A 175 15.95 -7.27 -6.69
CA THR A 175 17.05 -8.26 -6.61
C THR A 175 16.50 -9.61 -7.02
N GLU A 176 17.38 -10.59 -7.30
CA GLU A 176 16.95 -11.95 -7.64
C GLU A 176 16.09 -12.59 -6.54
N ASP A 177 16.40 -12.27 -5.27
CA ASP A 177 15.77 -12.83 -4.09
C ASP A 177 14.70 -11.88 -3.47
N GLY A 178 14.03 -11.03 -4.27
CA GLY A 178 13.02 -10.08 -3.79
C GLY A 178 13.48 -8.62 -3.86
N ALA A 179 13.21 -7.81 -2.84
CA ALA A 179 13.53 -6.38 -2.86
C ALA A 179 14.40 -5.92 -1.69
N LEU A 180 15.22 -4.89 -1.95
CA LEU A 180 16.14 -4.26 -1.01
C LEU A 180 15.80 -2.78 -0.86
N LEU A 181 15.65 -2.33 0.38
CA LEU A 181 15.55 -0.92 0.71
C LEU A 181 16.94 -0.31 0.88
N GLU A 182 17.14 0.88 0.31
CA GLU A 182 18.27 1.75 0.63
C GLU A 182 17.73 3.07 1.20
N TYR A 183 18.18 3.41 2.40
CA TYR A 183 17.86 4.69 3.04
C TYR A 183 19.04 5.14 3.91
N THR A 184 19.04 6.40 4.34
CA THR A 184 20.06 6.91 5.27
C THR A 184 19.51 7.09 6.68
N VAL A 185 20.37 6.85 7.67
CA VAL A 185 20.19 7.21 9.08
C VAL A 185 21.30 8.17 9.46
N GLY A 186 20.95 9.45 9.64
CA GLY A 186 21.91 10.55 9.51
C GLY A 186 22.63 10.48 8.17
N SER A 187 23.96 10.38 8.20
CA SER A 187 24.81 10.23 7.01
C SER A 187 25.10 8.78 6.62
N THR A 188 24.62 7.79 7.38
CA THR A 188 24.97 6.38 7.20
C THR A 188 23.97 5.72 6.26
N LEU A 189 24.45 5.06 5.20
CA LEU A 189 23.60 4.23 4.36
C LEU A 189 23.22 2.95 5.11
N VAL A 190 21.92 2.64 5.11
CA VAL A 190 21.36 1.38 5.57
C VAL A 190 20.76 0.66 4.36
N ARG A 191 21.10 -0.62 4.26
CA ARG A 191 20.50 -1.57 3.35
C ARG A 191 19.64 -2.52 4.17
N GLU A 192 18.33 -2.53 3.91
CA GLU A 192 17.39 -3.38 4.65
C GLU A 192 16.65 -4.32 3.71
N LYS A 193 16.59 -5.60 4.09
CA LYS A 193 15.84 -6.64 3.40
C LYS A 193 14.92 -7.37 4.37
N PHE A 194 13.73 -7.71 3.91
CA PHE A 194 12.78 -8.55 4.61
C PHE A 194 12.74 -9.94 3.98
N LYS A 195 12.63 -10.99 4.79
CA LYS A 195 12.43 -12.37 4.34
C LYS A 195 11.46 -13.10 5.26
N ALA A 196 10.60 -13.94 4.68
CA ALA A 196 9.96 -15.01 5.44
C ALA A 196 10.96 -16.13 5.68
N ALA A 197 11.01 -16.65 6.89
CA ALA A 197 11.90 -17.76 7.24
C ALA A 197 11.18 -18.76 8.16
N ASN A 198 11.72 -19.99 8.18
CA ASN A 198 11.20 -21.10 8.96
C ASN A 198 12.37 -21.97 9.44
N VAL A 199 12.44 -22.25 10.74
CA VAL A 199 13.41 -23.19 11.32
C VAL A 199 12.63 -24.21 12.14
N ALA A 200 12.04 -25.20 11.45
CA ALA A 200 11.29 -26.31 12.06
C ALA A 200 10.13 -25.86 12.99
N GLY A 201 9.33 -24.88 12.55
CA GLY A 201 8.25 -24.28 13.36
C GLY A 201 7.27 -23.43 12.55
N PRO A 202 6.55 -22.45 13.15
CA PRO A 202 5.78 -21.45 12.41
C PRO A 202 6.70 -20.51 11.61
N TRP A 203 6.15 -19.88 10.58
CA TRP A 203 6.88 -18.84 9.83
C TRP A 203 7.16 -17.62 10.70
N TYR A 204 8.27 -16.95 10.43
CA TYR A 204 8.62 -15.67 11.05
C TYR A 204 9.19 -14.70 10.00
N VAL A 205 9.14 -13.41 10.30
CA VAL A 205 9.71 -12.35 9.44
C VAL A 205 11.09 -11.97 9.95
N GLU A 206 12.10 -12.11 9.08
CA GLU A 206 13.45 -11.65 9.30
C GLU A 206 13.66 -10.24 8.74
N ARG A 207 14.34 -9.40 9.51
CA ARG A 207 14.84 -8.09 9.08
C ARG A 207 16.36 -8.15 9.02
N HIS A 208 16.92 -8.04 7.82
CA HIS A 208 18.37 -8.04 7.59
C HIS A 208 18.80 -6.59 7.36
N LEU A 209 19.59 -6.02 8.27
CA LEU A 209 20.08 -4.65 8.18
C LEU A 209 21.61 -4.64 8.03
N GLU A 210 22.10 -4.06 6.95
CA GLU A 210 23.53 -3.83 6.71
C GLU A 210 23.83 -2.33 6.75
N LEU A 211 24.84 -1.96 7.55
CA LEU A 211 25.34 -0.60 7.67
C LEU A 211 26.80 -0.59 8.13
N SER A 212 27.58 0.38 7.67
CA SER A 212 29.01 0.50 7.98
C SER A 212 29.32 1.08 9.38
N GLY A 213 28.30 1.30 10.20
CA GLY A 213 28.38 1.92 11.52
C GLY A 213 27.84 3.35 11.55
N LEU A 214 27.37 3.78 12.71
CA LEU A 214 26.75 5.10 12.93
C LEU A 214 27.74 6.07 13.58
N SER A 215 27.79 7.32 13.10
CA SER A 215 28.65 8.37 13.65
C SER A 215 28.18 8.93 15.00
N ARG A 216 26.92 8.64 15.37
CA ARG A 216 26.30 8.99 16.64
C ARG A 216 25.50 7.78 17.15
N PRO A 217 25.29 7.62 18.46
CA PRO A 217 24.35 6.63 18.97
C PRO A 217 22.99 6.79 18.29
N ALA A 218 22.31 5.69 18.03
CA ALA A 218 20.94 5.70 17.54
C ALA A 218 20.16 4.51 18.09
N ASN A 219 18.84 4.67 18.14
CA ASN A 219 17.91 3.62 18.50
C ASN A 219 17.10 3.21 17.27
N LEU A 220 16.87 1.90 17.12
CA LEU A 220 15.91 1.35 16.16
C LEU A 220 14.68 0.90 16.94
N VAL A 221 13.54 1.55 16.71
CA VAL A 221 12.27 1.11 17.27
C VAL A 221 11.76 -0.06 16.41
N VAL A 222 11.72 -1.25 17.02
CA VAL A 222 11.31 -2.48 16.33
C VAL A 222 9.80 -2.47 16.12
N GLY A 223 9.04 -2.22 17.18
CA GLY A 223 7.57 -2.16 17.18
C GLY A 223 6.96 -2.78 18.42
N LYS A 224 5.67 -2.56 18.60
CA LYS A 224 4.88 -3.28 19.60
C LYS A 224 4.43 -4.59 19.00
N ILE A 225 4.64 -5.69 19.71
CA ILE A 225 4.21 -7.02 19.31
C ILE A 225 2.81 -7.32 19.88
N SER A 226 2.02 -8.13 19.17
CA SER A 226 0.78 -8.67 19.71
C SER A 226 1.08 -9.43 21.01
N GLN A 227 0.37 -9.12 22.08
CA GLN A 227 0.33 -9.96 23.27
C GLN A 227 -0.80 -10.95 22.98
N GLY A 228 -0.45 -12.18 22.61
CA GLY A 228 -1.43 -13.25 22.36
C GLY A 228 -2.32 -13.53 23.57
#